data_AF-A0A519KZ68-F1
#
_entry.id   AF-A0A519KZ68-F1
#
_cell.length_a   1.000
_cell.length_b   1.000
_cell.length_c   1.000
_cell.angle_alpha   90.00
_cell.angle_beta   90.00
_cell.angle_gamma   90.00
#
_symmetry.space_group_name_H-M   'P 1'
#
loop_
_entity.id
_entity.type
_entity.pdbx_description
1 polymer ?
#
loop_
_entity_poly.entity_id
_entity_poly.type
_entity_poly.pdbx_seq_one_letter_code
_entity_poly.pdbx_strand_id
1 'polypeptide(L)'
;YDIMFATKSGDVRRNKLSDFATVNRAGKIAMKLEGDDHMVGVALCTAEDDVLLTTALGRAIRFKADDVRVFKGRDSTGVRGVRLQSGDEVISMAVLGRVDATPEERAAYVKHANAMRKAAGDEDDTPVEADEEAVAEAALSIERIAELGAAEQFILTVTETGFGKRSSAYEYRRTGRGGQGLTAHGLGGRAGKRLAAAFPVEETDDLLLVTSSGQMIRTRVSQVRVVGRSSQGVTIFRTADGEKVVSVERLAETGGDEEVGEIEGEGGAG
;
A
#
# COMPACT_ATOMS: atom_id res chain seq x y z
N TYR A 1 -0.47 20.72 -8.07
CA TYR A 1 0.05 19.59 -7.29
C TYR A 1 0.97 20.07 -6.19
N ASP A 2 0.90 19.36 -5.07
CA ASP A 2 1.79 19.46 -3.93
C ASP A 2 2.63 18.16 -3.87
N ILE A 3 3.73 18.18 -3.13
CA ILE A 3 4.53 16.98 -2.82
C ILE A 3 4.28 16.62 -1.37
N MET A 4 3.89 15.38 -1.10
CA MET A 4 3.86 14.79 0.23
C MET A 4 5.12 13.98 0.46
N PHE A 5 5.70 14.13 1.64
CA PHE A 5 6.82 13.35 2.15
C PHE A 5 6.37 12.60 3.40
N ALA A 6 6.87 11.39 3.61
CA ALA A 6 6.72 10.62 4.84
C ALA A 6 8.06 10.04 5.29
N THR A 7 8.26 9.96 6.60
CA THR A 7 9.48 9.44 7.22
C THR A 7 9.24 8.15 8.01
N LYS A 8 10.31 7.40 8.26
CA LYS A 8 10.33 6.16 9.06
C LYS A 8 9.72 6.39 10.44
N SER A 9 10.03 7.50 11.08
CA SER A 9 9.55 7.86 12.43
C SER A 9 8.06 8.24 12.48
N GLY A 10 7.39 8.34 11.33
CA GLY A 10 5.96 8.59 11.23
C GLY A 10 5.55 10.05 11.08
N ASP A 11 6.49 10.94 10.74
CA ASP A 11 6.20 12.33 10.39
C ASP A 11 5.92 12.47 8.89
N VAL A 12 5.12 13.48 8.54
CA VAL A 12 4.74 13.82 7.17
C VAL A 12 4.89 15.32 6.91
N ARG A 13 5.12 15.66 5.65
CA ARG A 13 5.30 17.05 5.23
C ARG A 13 4.70 17.28 3.85
N ARG A 14 3.96 18.37 3.69
CA ARG A 14 3.42 18.81 2.40
C ARG A 14 4.06 20.11 1.93
N ASN A 15 4.58 20.15 0.71
CA ASN A 15 5.14 21.35 0.08
C ASN A 15 4.49 21.60 -1.28
N LYS A 16 4.60 22.83 -1.80
CA LYS A 16 4.20 23.08 -3.19
C LYS A 16 5.23 22.43 -4.11
N LEU A 17 4.76 21.78 -5.18
CA LEU A 17 5.66 21.26 -6.23
C LEU A 17 6.54 22.37 -6.82
N SER A 18 5.99 23.59 -6.92
CA SER A 18 6.72 24.77 -7.37
C SER A 18 7.95 25.13 -6.52
N ASP A 19 7.99 24.72 -5.25
CA ASP A 19 9.17 24.92 -4.38
C ASP A 19 10.41 24.17 -4.94
N PHE A 20 10.18 23.22 -5.84
CA PHE A 20 11.17 22.35 -6.48
C PHE A 20 11.27 22.55 -7.99
N ALA A 21 10.66 23.61 -8.56
CA ALA A 21 10.73 23.88 -10.00
C ALA A 21 12.16 24.11 -10.52
N THR A 22 13.07 24.58 -9.66
CA THR A 22 14.49 24.77 -9.98
C THR A 22 15.35 23.95 -9.02
N VAL A 23 15.93 22.88 -9.55
CA VAL A 23 16.90 22.01 -8.88
C VAL A 23 18.14 21.95 -9.77
N ASN A 24 19.30 22.33 -9.23
CA ASN A 24 20.56 22.28 -9.96
C ASN A 24 21.17 20.86 -9.88
N ARG A 25 22.30 20.62 -10.56
CA ARG A 25 22.98 19.31 -10.55
C ARG A 25 23.44 18.85 -9.16
N ALA A 26 23.66 19.78 -8.22
CA ALA A 26 24.03 19.46 -6.84
C ALA A 26 22.82 19.09 -5.97
N GLY A 27 21.60 19.15 -6.52
CA GLY A 27 20.37 18.82 -5.83
C GLY A 27 19.84 19.96 -4.95
N LYS A 28 18.72 19.69 -4.29
CA LYS A 28 18.07 20.58 -3.33
C LYS A 28 17.67 19.76 -2.11
N ILE A 29 18.02 20.23 -0.91
CA ILE A 29 17.46 19.68 0.32
C ILE A 29 15.94 19.84 0.28
N ALA A 30 15.20 18.73 0.32
CA ALA A 30 13.74 18.74 0.33
C ALA A 30 13.17 18.99 1.73
N MET A 31 13.76 18.35 2.74
CA MET A 31 13.44 18.52 4.15
C MET A 31 14.65 18.16 5.01
N LYS A 32 14.65 18.62 6.27
CA LYS A 32 15.58 18.12 7.28
C LYS A 32 15.07 16.80 7.84
N LEU A 33 16.01 15.91 8.15
CA LEU A 33 15.80 14.67 8.88
C LEU A 33 16.59 14.75 10.18
N GLU A 34 16.07 14.15 11.25
CA GLU A 34 16.69 14.16 12.58
C GLU A 34 17.02 12.74 13.01
N GLY A 35 18.13 12.57 13.74
CA GLY A 35 18.54 11.27 14.29
C GLY A 35 18.79 10.20 13.21
N ASP A 36 18.19 9.03 13.40
CA ASP A 36 18.22 7.88 12.48
C ASP A 36 17.02 7.84 11.51
N ASP A 37 16.26 8.94 11.44
CA ASP A 37 15.10 9.02 10.56
C ASP A 37 15.51 9.11 9.10
N HIS A 38 14.69 8.52 8.23
CA HIS A 38 14.90 8.59 6.79
C HIS A 38 13.56 8.68 6.06
N MET A 39 13.65 9.10 4.80
CA MET A 39 12.48 9.24 3.96
C MET A 39 12.01 7.87 3.48
N VAL A 40 10.73 7.58 3.71
CA VAL A 40 10.09 6.32 3.33
C VAL A 40 9.28 6.49 2.05
N GLY A 41 8.64 7.65 1.87
CA GLY A 41 7.81 7.88 0.70
C GLY A 41 7.78 9.34 0.27
N VAL A 42 7.71 9.53 -1.04
CA VAL A 42 7.50 10.82 -1.69
C VAL A 42 6.48 10.64 -2.80
N ALA A 43 5.43 11.45 -2.82
CA ALA A 43 4.41 11.36 -3.86
C ALA A 43 3.79 12.73 -4.15
N LEU A 44 3.33 12.89 -5.39
CA LEU A 44 2.48 14.02 -5.75
C LEU A 44 1.09 13.83 -5.16
N CYS A 45 0.49 14.91 -4.71
CA CYS A 45 -0.89 14.92 -4.23
C CYS A 45 -1.57 16.28 -4.51
N THR A 46 -2.86 16.30 -4.30
CA THR A 46 -3.76 17.45 -4.28
C THR A 46 -4.42 17.53 -2.90
N ALA A 47 -5.23 18.57 -2.67
CA ALA A 47 -6.01 18.66 -1.42
C ALA A 47 -7.12 17.59 -1.35
N GLU A 48 -7.55 17.08 -2.51
CA GLU A 48 -8.59 16.06 -2.60
C GLU A 48 -8.07 14.65 -2.39
N ASP A 49 -6.77 14.42 -2.34
CA ASP A 49 -6.26 13.08 -2.08
C ASP A 49 -6.30 12.75 -0.58
N ASP A 50 -6.17 11.46 -0.29
CA ASP A 50 -5.86 10.95 1.04
C ASP A 50 -4.44 10.41 1.08
N VAL A 51 -3.81 10.49 2.25
CA VAL A 51 -2.53 9.85 2.54
C VAL A 51 -2.81 8.60 3.37
N LEU A 52 -2.26 7.46 2.94
CA LEU A 52 -2.23 6.22 3.68
C LEU A 52 -0.79 5.92 4.09
N LEU A 53 -0.52 5.84 5.40
CA LEU A 53 0.76 5.34 5.92
C LEU A 53 0.57 3.93 6.44
N THR A 54 1.49 3.02 6.11
CA THR A 54 1.49 1.64 6.61
C THR A 54 2.77 1.36 7.38
N THR A 55 2.66 0.66 8.51
CA THR A 55 3.76 0.37 9.41
C THR A 55 4.23 -1.09 9.32
N ALA A 56 5.47 -1.35 9.74
CA ALA A 56 6.06 -2.69 9.74
C ALA A 56 5.26 -3.67 10.60
N LEU A 57 4.67 -3.22 11.72
CA LEU A 57 3.85 -4.05 12.60
C LEU A 57 2.37 -4.11 12.18
N GLY A 58 2.07 -3.82 10.91
CA GLY A 58 0.75 -4.09 10.33
C GLY A 58 -0.33 -3.09 10.75
N ARG A 59 0.04 -1.85 11.11
CA ARG A 59 -0.91 -0.75 11.28
C ARG A 59 -0.99 0.08 10.01
N ALA A 60 -2.14 0.71 9.75
CA ALA A 60 -2.24 1.73 8.72
C ALA A 60 -3.14 2.88 9.15
N ILE A 61 -2.75 4.12 8.83
CA ILE A 61 -3.56 5.31 9.07
C ILE A 61 -3.87 6.00 7.74
N ARG A 62 -5.14 6.32 7.52
CA ARG A 62 -5.60 7.13 6.39
C ARG A 62 -6.13 8.47 6.90
N PHE A 63 -5.65 9.57 6.34
CA PHE A 63 -6.11 10.93 6.64
C PHE A 63 -6.09 11.79 5.37
N LYS A 64 -6.74 12.96 5.39
CA LYS A 64 -6.80 13.80 4.19
C LYS A 64 -5.46 14.48 3.97
N ALA A 65 -5.03 14.63 2.71
CA ALA A 65 -3.77 15.32 2.42
C ALA A 65 -3.76 16.77 2.94
N ASP A 66 -4.92 17.43 3.02
CA ASP A 66 -5.09 18.77 3.54
C ASP A 66 -5.14 18.91 5.07
N ASP A 67 -5.20 17.80 5.81
CA ASP A 67 -4.94 17.75 7.26
C ASP A 67 -3.46 18.06 7.59
N VAL A 68 -2.59 18.04 6.57
CA VAL A 68 -1.19 18.47 6.63
C VAL A 68 -1.09 19.85 5.98
N ARG A 69 -0.84 20.89 6.76
CA ARG A 69 -0.62 22.23 6.21
C ARG A 69 0.50 22.26 5.17
N VAL A 70 0.40 23.13 4.18
CA VAL A 70 1.52 23.38 3.25
C VAL A 70 2.62 24.14 3.98
N PHE A 71 3.84 23.60 3.95
CA PHE A 71 5.00 24.24 4.56
C PHE A 71 5.63 25.23 3.58
N LYS A 72 6.09 26.36 4.12
CA LYS A 72 7.00 27.26 3.42
C LYS A 72 8.44 26.90 3.81
N GLY A 73 9.36 27.00 2.86
CA GLY A 73 10.76 26.65 3.08
C GLY A 73 10.98 25.15 3.26
N ARG A 74 12.20 24.77 3.71
CA ARG A 74 12.71 23.38 3.68
C ARG A 74 13.40 22.96 4.99
N ASP A 75 13.29 23.80 6.03
CA ASP A 75 14.04 23.65 7.29
C ASP A 75 13.35 22.84 8.39
N SER A 76 12.10 22.42 8.19
CA SER A 76 11.34 21.66 9.19
C SER A 76 11.22 20.19 8.79
N THR A 77 11.18 19.31 9.78
CA THR A 77 10.96 17.86 9.67
C THR A 77 9.54 17.48 9.28
N GLY A 78 8.54 18.34 9.53
CA GLY A 78 7.14 18.07 9.21
C GLY A 78 6.25 18.07 10.46
N VAL A 79 5.18 17.29 10.41
CA VAL A 79 4.24 17.05 11.52
C VAL A 79 3.88 15.57 11.59
N ARG A 80 3.52 15.11 12.78
CA ARG A 80 3.12 13.72 13.02
C ARG A 80 2.03 13.21 12.08
N GLY A 81 2.33 12.24 11.23
CA GLY A 81 1.37 11.53 10.39
C GLY A 81 0.71 10.37 11.12
N VAL A 82 1.52 9.53 11.79
CA VAL A 82 1.08 8.35 12.54
C VAL A 82 1.82 8.23 13.87
N ARG A 83 1.09 7.85 14.93
CA ARG A 83 1.69 7.48 16.21
C ARG A 83 2.08 6.01 16.17
N LEU A 84 3.37 5.75 16.22
CA LEU A 84 3.94 4.40 16.20
C LEU A 84 3.82 3.70 17.56
N GLN A 85 3.75 2.37 17.51
CA GLN A 85 3.96 1.52 18.68
C GLN A 85 5.47 1.35 18.93
N SER A 86 5.83 0.81 20.10
CA SER A 86 7.24 0.51 20.40
C SER A 86 7.79 -0.52 19.41
N GLY A 87 8.94 -0.23 18.80
CA GLY A 87 9.58 -1.10 17.80
C GLY A 87 8.91 -1.12 16.43
N ASP A 88 7.92 -0.24 16.19
CA ASP A 88 7.27 -0.06 14.90
C ASP A 88 7.91 1.08 14.11
N GLU A 89 7.70 1.08 12.80
CA GLU A 89 8.19 2.09 11.87
C GLU A 89 7.28 2.17 10.65
N VAL A 90 7.21 3.34 10.02
CA VAL A 90 6.53 3.45 8.72
C VAL A 90 7.39 2.77 7.66
N ILE A 91 6.77 1.91 6.85
CA ILE A 91 7.43 1.22 5.73
C ILE A 91 6.89 1.68 4.37
N SER A 92 5.76 2.39 4.36
CA SER A 92 5.15 2.86 3.12
C SER A 92 4.25 4.06 3.32
N MET A 93 4.21 4.91 2.28
CA MET A 93 3.22 5.94 2.07
C MET A 93 2.56 5.75 0.70
N ALA A 94 1.24 5.80 0.66
CA ALA A 94 0.46 5.86 -0.57
C ALA A 94 -0.41 7.12 -0.61
N VAL A 95 -0.62 7.65 -1.81
CA VAL A 95 -1.61 8.70 -2.08
C VAL A 95 -2.79 8.02 -2.77
N LEU A 96 -3.98 8.14 -2.17
CA LEU A 96 -5.19 7.48 -2.62
C LEU A 96 -6.18 8.50 -3.13
N GLY A 97 -6.86 8.15 -4.22
CA GLY A 97 -7.98 8.90 -4.76
C GLY A 97 -9.11 9.00 -3.74
N ARG A 98 -9.80 10.13 -3.76
CA ARG A 98 -10.99 10.35 -2.97
C ARG A 98 -12.23 10.13 -3.81
N VAL A 99 -13.13 9.34 -3.26
CA VAL A 99 -14.53 9.33 -3.66
C VAL A 99 -15.34 9.89 -2.50
N ASP A 100 -16.25 10.80 -2.82
CA ASP A 100 -17.20 11.35 -1.87
C ASP A 100 -18.23 10.27 -1.55
N ALA A 101 -17.92 9.46 -0.54
CA ALA A 101 -18.73 8.32 -0.11
C ALA A 101 -18.65 8.20 1.41
N THR A 102 -19.78 8.00 2.07
CA THR A 102 -19.82 7.81 3.52
C THR A 102 -19.16 6.49 3.92
N PRO A 103 -18.74 6.32 5.18
CA PRO A 103 -18.27 5.02 5.68
C PRO A 103 -19.26 3.88 5.43
N GLU A 104 -20.56 4.14 5.56
CA GLU A 104 -21.64 3.18 5.34
C GLU A 104 -21.75 2.80 3.86
N GLU A 105 -21.69 3.75 2.94
CA GLU A 105 -21.68 3.47 1.50
C GLU A 105 -20.47 2.62 1.10
N ARG A 106 -19.29 2.97 1.61
CA ARG A 106 -18.05 2.21 1.37
C ARG A 106 -18.16 0.77 1.87
N ALA A 107 -18.69 0.59 3.08
CA ALA A 107 -18.88 -0.74 3.64
C ALA A 107 -19.93 -1.56 2.88
N ALA A 108 -21.05 -0.93 2.49
CA ALA A 108 -22.07 -1.56 1.65
C ALA A 108 -21.51 -1.99 0.29
N TYR A 109 -20.69 -1.14 -0.34
CA TYR A 109 -20.00 -1.48 -1.59
C TYR A 109 -19.02 -2.64 -1.40
N VAL A 110 -18.15 -2.61 -0.37
CA VAL A 110 -17.19 -3.69 -0.10
C VAL A 110 -17.91 -5.02 0.14
N LYS A 111 -19.03 -5.01 0.89
CA LYS A 111 -19.88 -6.18 1.10
C LYS A 111 -20.43 -6.71 -0.22
N HIS A 112 -20.98 -5.84 -1.06
CA HIS A 112 -21.48 -6.20 -2.39
C HIS A 112 -20.38 -6.79 -3.29
N ALA A 113 -19.24 -6.10 -3.40
CA ALA A 113 -18.12 -6.50 -4.24
C ALA A 113 -17.53 -7.85 -3.80
N ASN A 114 -17.40 -8.10 -2.49
CA ASN A 114 -16.94 -9.39 -1.97
C ASN A 114 -17.95 -10.52 -2.26
N ALA A 115 -19.25 -10.25 -2.16
CA ALA A 115 -20.27 -11.23 -2.53
C ALA A 115 -20.21 -11.59 -4.03
N MET A 116 -19.99 -10.58 -4.90
CA MET A 116 -19.82 -10.79 -6.34
C MET A 116 -18.55 -11.59 -6.68
N ARG A 117 -17.41 -11.29 -6.05
CA ARG A 117 -16.17 -12.09 -6.20
C ARG A 117 -16.37 -13.54 -5.80
N LYS A 118 -17.04 -13.76 -4.66
CA LYS A 118 -17.39 -15.11 -4.19
C LYS A 118 -18.28 -15.85 -5.20
N ALA A 119 -19.28 -15.16 -5.77
CA ALA A 119 -20.17 -15.76 -6.77
C ALA A 119 -19.47 -16.04 -8.12
N ALA A 120 -18.43 -15.27 -8.47
CA ALA A 120 -17.63 -15.46 -9.67
C ALA A 120 -16.63 -16.62 -9.59
N GLY A 121 -16.50 -17.27 -8.43
CA GLY A 121 -15.61 -18.43 -8.25
C GLY A 121 -14.17 -18.07 -7.87
N ASP A 122 -13.93 -16.88 -7.30
CA ASP A 122 -12.67 -16.54 -6.61
C ASP A 122 -12.52 -17.31 -5.27
N GLU A 123 -12.83 -18.61 -5.28
CA GLU A 123 -12.75 -19.49 -4.12
C GLU A 123 -11.30 -19.94 -3.87
N ASP A 124 -10.86 -19.74 -2.63
CA ASP A 124 -9.95 -20.68 -1.97
C ASP A 124 -10.34 -20.75 -0.48
N ASP A 125 -10.11 -21.88 0.16
CA ASP A 125 -10.88 -22.42 1.31
C ASP A 125 -10.59 -21.77 2.70
N THR A 126 -10.18 -20.49 2.75
CA THR A 126 -9.96 -19.79 4.02
C THR A 126 -11.19 -18.97 4.42
N PRO A 127 -11.75 -19.17 5.63
CA PRO A 127 -12.78 -18.32 6.17
C PRO A 127 -12.30 -16.87 6.19
N VAL A 128 -12.95 -16.01 5.40
CA VAL A 128 -12.80 -14.57 5.57
C VAL A 128 -13.67 -14.24 6.77
N GLU A 129 -13.06 -14.01 7.94
CA GLU A 129 -13.82 -13.45 9.06
C GLU A 129 -14.29 -12.07 8.63
N ALA A 130 -15.58 -11.99 8.33
CA ALA A 130 -16.25 -10.72 8.17
C ALA A 130 -16.11 -9.99 9.51
N ASP A 131 -15.51 -8.80 9.47
CA ASP A 131 -15.63 -7.85 10.56
C ASP A 131 -17.13 -7.50 10.63
N GLU A 132 -17.87 -8.22 11.48
CA GLU A 132 -19.30 -8.02 11.73
C GLU A 132 -19.52 -6.73 12.54
N GLU A 133 -18.97 -5.61 12.10
CA GLU A 133 -19.60 -4.33 12.41
C GLU A 133 -20.92 -4.32 11.63
N ALA A 134 -22.04 -4.41 12.36
CA ALA A 134 -23.39 -4.37 11.80
C ALA A 134 -23.63 -3.02 11.10
N VAL A 135 -23.23 -2.92 9.84
CA VAL A 135 -23.53 -1.78 8.99
C VAL A 135 -24.99 -1.92 8.60
N ALA A 136 -25.79 -0.91 8.93
CA ALA A 136 -27.15 -0.78 8.42
C ALA A 136 -27.12 -0.97 6.90
N GLU A 137 -28.06 -1.76 6.38
CA GLU A 137 -28.09 -2.18 4.99
C GLU A 137 -28.45 -0.99 4.09
N ALA A 138 -27.48 -0.13 3.82
CA ALA A 138 -27.61 0.93 2.83
C ALA A 138 -27.66 0.26 1.46
N ALA A 139 -28.85 0.12 0.90
CA ALA A 139 -29.02 -0.36 -0.47
C ALA A 139 -28.43 0.68 -1.43
N LEU A 140 -27.27 0.36 -2.02
CA LEU A 140 -26.67 1.18 -3.08
C LEU A 140 -27.39 0.93 -4.40
N SER A 141 -27.58 1.98 -5.20
CA SER A 141 -28.03 1.83 -6.59
C SER A 141 -26.96 1.16 -7.45
N ILE A 142 -27.36 0.54 -8.56
CA ILE A 142 -26.44 -0.07 -9.53
C ILE A 142 -25.44 0.98 -10.06
N GLU A 143 -25.92 2.19 -10.36
CA GLU A 143 -25.06 3.30 -10.81
C GLU A 143 -24.01 3.66 -9.76
N ARG A 144 -24.39 3.70 -8.48
CA ARG A 144 -23.47 4.01 -7.38
C ARG A 144 -22.46 2.90 -7.14
N ILE A 145 -22.87 1.63 -7.28
CA ILE A 145 -21.96 0.49 -7.24
C ILE A 145 -20.94 0.59 -8.38
N ALA A 146 -21.38 0.92 -9.60
CA ALA A 146 -20.49 1.09 -10.74
C ALA A 146 -19.51 2.26 -10.55
N GLU A 147 -19.98 3.39 -10.02
CA GLU A 147 -19.13 4.56 -9.70
C GLU A 147 -18.06 4.21 -8.67
N LEU A 148 -18.44 3.59 -7.55
CA LEU A 148 -17.50 3.18 -6.50
C LEU A 148 -16.54 2.08 -7.01
N GLY A 149 -17.01 1.15 -7.83
CA GLY A 149 -16.17 0.12 -8.42
C GLY A 149 -15.15 0.67 -9.40
N ALA A 150 -15.53 1.65 -10.23
CA ALA A 150 -14.60 2.31 -11.16
C ALA A 150 -13.49 3.10 -10.45
N ALA A 151 -13.71 3.48 -9.20
CA ALA A 151 -12.75 4.22 -8.38
C ALA A 151 -12.15 3.39 -7.23
N GLU A 152 -12.45 2.08 -7.17
CA GLU A 152 -11.89 1.18 -6.16
C GLU A 152 -10.39 0.98 -6.43
N GLN A 153 -9.57 1.23 -5.41
CA GLN A 153 -8.14 0.94 -5.45
C GLN A 153 -7.85 -0.21 -4.49
N PHE A 154 -6.81 -1.00 -4.77
CA PHE A 154 -6.38 -2.09 -3.89
C PHE A 154 -5.03 -1.81 -3.27
N ILE A 155 -4.91 -2.11 -1.97
CA ILE A 155 -3.66 -2.08 -1.24
C ILE A 155 -3.12 -3.50 -1.15
N LEU A 156 -1.97 -3.75 -1.77
CA LEU A 156 -1.19 -4.96 -1.53
C LEU A 156 -0.47 -4.82 -0.19
N THR A 157 -0.45 -5.91 0.58
CA THR A 157 0.45 -6.07 1.73
C THR A 157 1.18 -7.41 1.59
N VAL A 158 2.49 -7.41 1.85
CA VAL A 158 3.34 -8.61 1.84
C VAL A 158 4.14 -8.67 3.13
N THR A 159 4.19 -9.83 3.77
CA THR A 159 4.94 -10.08 5.00
C THR A 159 6.36 -10.54 4.71
N GLU A 160 7.22 -10.49 5.72
CA GLU A 160 8.59 -11.03 5.64
C GLU A 160 8.64 -12.55 5.40
N THR A 161 7.53 -13.28 5.53
CA THR A 161 7.43 -14.74 5.32
C THR A 161 6.76 -15.13 4.00
N GLY A 162 6.51 -14.17 3.10
CA GLY A 162 5.88 -14.42 1.80
C GLY A 162 4.36 -14.58 1.84
N PHE A 163 3.71 -14.25 2.96
CA PHE A 163 2.26 -14.09 3.01
C PHE A 163 1.86 -12.73 2.45
N GLY A 164 0.71 -12.65 1.81
CA GLY A 164 0.20 -11.37 1.34
C GLY A 164 -1.24 -11.43 0.89
N LYS A 165 -1.76 -10.25 0.60
CA LYS A 165 -3.15 -10.04 0.21
C LYS A 165 -3.32 -8.67 -0.42
N ARG A 166 -4.36 -8.56 -1.23
CA ARG A 166 -4.97 -7.29 -1.65
C ARG A 166 -6.18 -7.01 -0.75
N SER A 167 -6.31 -5.77 -0.30
CA SER A 167 -7.50 -5.31 0.42
C SER A 167 -8.02 -4.02 -0.21
N SER A 168 -9.34 -3.84 -0.26
CA SER A 168 -9.94 -2.64 -0.84
C SER A 168 -9.48 -1.40 -0.08
N ALA A 169 -9.11 -0.33 -0.77
CA ALA A 169 -8.76 0.95 -0.14
C ALA A 169 -9.93 1.53 0.67
N TYR A 170 -11.18 1.14 0.36
CA TYR A 170 -12.36 1.56 1.11
C TYR A 170 -12.42 1.00 2.53
N GLU A 171 -11.77 -0.13 2.80
CA GLU A 171 -11.62 -0.71 4.13
C GLU A 171 -10.73 0.12 5.07
N TYR A 172 -9.82 0.91 4.49
CA TYR A 172 -8.95 1.81 5.25
C TYR A 172 -9.69 3.12 5.50
N ARG A 173 -10.69 3.11 6.40
CA ARG A 173 -11.46 4.32 6.73
C ARG A 173 -10.56 5.44 7.24
N ARG A 174 -10.98 6.68 6.99
CA ARG A 174 -10.29 7.86 7.52
C ARG A 174 -10.31 7.85 9.05
N THR A 175 -9.19 8.24 9.63
CA THR A 175 -9.02 8.46 11.07
C THR A 175 -8.24 9.76 11.27
N GLY A 176 -8.27 10.34 12.47
CA GLY A 176 -7.56 11.59 12.73
C GLY A 176 -6.04 11.42 12.57
N ARG A 177 -5.41 12.29 11.77
CA ARG A 177 -3.94 12.34 11.59
C ARG A 177 -3.24 12.36 12.95
N GLY A 178 -2.19 11.55 13.08
CA GLY A 178 -1.42 11.39 14.31
C GLY A 178 -1.98 10.33 15.29
N GLY A 179 -3.08 9.66 14.94
CA GLY A 179 -3.55 8.46 15.63
C GLY A 179 -2.68 7.23 15.33
N GLN A 180 -3.08 6.07 15.89
CA GLN A 180 -2.41 4.77 15.65
C GLN A 180 -2.95 4.01 14.42
N GLY A 181 -3.99 4.54 13.77
CA GLY A 181 -4.63 3.90 12.62
C GLY A 181 -5.37 2.60 12.96
N LEU A 182 -5.60 1.78 11.94
CA LEU A 182 -6.32 0.51 11.94
C LEU A 182 -5.34 -0.65 11.73
N THR A 183 -5.81 -1.89 11.91
CA THR A 183 -5.05 -3.08 11.47
C THR A 183 -5.07 -3.17 9.94
N ALA A 184 -3.89 -3.24 9.34
CA ALA A 184 -3.67 -3.34 7.90
C ALA A 184 -3.41 -4.78 7.43
N HIS A 185 -2.91 -5.63 8.32
CA HIS A 185 -2.61 -7.04 8.06
C HIS A 185 -2.62 -7.83 9.36
N GLY A 186 -3.24 -9.01 9.36
CA GLY A 186 -3.25 -9.94 10.50
C GLY A 186 -1.91 -10.66 10.65
N LEU A 187 -0.98 -10.04 11.39
CA LEU A 187 0.33 -10.65 11.66
C LEU A 187 0.24 -11.74 12.75
N GLY A 188 1.26 -12.58 12.84
CA GLY A 188 1.36 -13.73 13.74
C GLY A 188 1.28 -15.07 13.00
N GLY A 189 1.57 -16.16 13.72
CA GLY A 189 1.55 -17.51 13.13
C GLY A 189 2.45 -17.60 11.88
N ARG A 190 1.87 -18.09 10.76
CA ARG A 190 2.60 -18.26 9.49
C ARG A 190 2.89 -16.95 8.76
N ALA A 191 2.09 -15.91 8.99
CA ALA A 191 2.28 -14.58 8.39
C ALA A 191 3.48 -13.83 8.98
N GLY A 192 4.11 -14.35 10.04
CA GLY A 192 5.28 -13.73 10.66
C GLY A 192 4.91 -12.47 11.45
N LYS A 193 5.90 -11.67 11.82
CA LYS A 193 5.72 -10.54 12.75
C LYS A 193 5.80 -9.17 12.09
N ARG A 194 6.17 -9.09 10.81
CA ARG A 194 6.42 -7.83 10.10
C ARG A 194 5.93 -7.88 8.67
N LEU A 195 5.47 -6.74 8.19
CA LEU A 195 5.31 -6.45 6.78
C LEU A 195 6.66 -6.14 6.13
N ALA A 196 6.89 -6.71 4.95
CA ALA A 196 8.01 -6.36 4.07
C ALA A 196 7.62 -5.23 3.11
N ALA A 197 6.37 -5.17 2.67
CA ALA A 197 5.90 -4.14 1.76
C ALA A 197 4.39 -3.87 1.90
N ALA A 198 3.99 -2.65 1.53
CA ALA A 198 2.60 -2.28 1.31
C ALA A 198 2.50 -1.16 0.26
N PHE A 199 1.66 -1.29 -0.76
CA PHE A 199 1.48 -0.24 -1.77
C PHE A 199 0.23 -0.47 -2.63
N PRO A 200 -0.30 0.57 -3.31
CA PRO A 200 -1.39 0.40 -4.26
C PRO A 200 -0.98 -0.41 -5.47
N VAL A 201 -1.87 -1.28 -5.93
CA VAL A 201 -1.68 -2.12 -7.12
C VAL A 201 -2.92 -2.10 -8.00
N GLU A 202 -2.70 -2.24 -9.29
CA GLU A 202 -3.71 -2.50 -10.31
C GLU A 202 -3.79 -3.99 -10.61
N GLU A 203 -4.91 -4.44 -11.17
CA GLU A 203 -5.13 -5.86 -11.44
C GLU A 203 -4.15 -6.48 -12.44
N THR A 204 -3.68 -5.66 -13.38
CA THR A 204 -2.75 -6.03 -14.44
C THR A 204 -1.28 -5.97 -14.01
N ASP A 205 -0.98 -5.42 -12.83
CA ASP A 205 0.39 -5.30 -12.37
C ASP A 205 1.04 -6.68 -12.13
N ASP A 206 2.36 -6.70 -12.24
CA ASP A 206 3.21 -7.78 -11.76
C ASP A 206 3.95 -7.36 -10.49
N LEU A 207 4.36 -8.35 -9.71
CA LEU A 207 5.22 -8.18 -8.54
C LEU A 207 6.56 -8.86 -8.78
N LEU A 208 7.63 -8.17 -8.42
CA LEU A 208 8.97 -8.74 -8.33
C LEU A 208 9.41 -8.75 -6.86
N LEU A 209 9.71 -9.93 -6.33
CA LEU A 209 10.07 -10.12 -4.93
C LEU A 209 11.48 -10.68 -4.85
N VAL A 210 12.25 -10.19 -3.88
CA VAL A 210 13.61 -10.69 -3.60
C VAL A 210 13.71 -11.11 -2.15
N THR A 211 14.29 -12.27 -1.92
CA THR A 211 14.53 -12.81 -0.59
C THR A 211 15.96 -12.54 -0.11
N SER A 212 16.20 -12.75 1.18
CA SER A 212 17.52 -12.62 1.81
C SER A 212 18.55 -13.63 1.29
N SER A 213 18.14 -14.71 0.64
CA SER A 213 19.05 -15.67 0.00
C SER A 213 19.37 -15.33 -1.46
N GLY A 214 18.73 -14.29 -2.00
CA GLY A 214 18.85 -13.89 -3.40
C GLY A 214 17.86 -14.58 -4.34
N GLN A 215 16.85 -15.30 -3.82
CA GLN A 215 15.79 -15.85 -4.65
C GLN A 215 14.91 -14.71 -5.17
N MET A 216 14.73 -14.67 -6.50
CA MET A 216 13.84 -13.74 -7.17
C MET A 216 12.56 -14.45 -7.60
N ILE A 217 11.41 -13.84 -7.35
CA ILE A 217 10.10 -14.40 -7.63
C ILE A 217 9.27 -13.34 -8.36
N ARG A 218 8.66 -13.73 -9.48
CA ARG A 218 7.69 -12.90 -10.20
C ARG A 218 6.31 -13.54 -10.12
N THR A 219 5.30 -12.76 -9.77
CA THR A 219 3.91 -13.21 -9.69
C THR A 219 2.97 -12.12 -10.17
N ARG A 220 1.86 -12.50 -10.80
CA ARG A 220 0.85 -11.51 -11.19
C ARG A 220 0.08 -11.04 -9.96
N VAL A 221 -0.26 -9.75 -9.91
CA VAL A 221 -1.08 -9.20 -8.83
C VAL A 221 -2.45 -9.86 -8.78
N SER A 222 -3.03 -10.20 -9.94
CA SER A 222 -4.30 -10.93 -10.05
C SER A 222 -4.30 -12.29 -9.32
N GLN A 223 -3.12 -12.92 -9.14
CA GLN A 223 -2.99 -14.18 -8.40
C GLN A 223 -2.96 -13.98 -6.87
N VAL A 224 -2.73 -12.75 -6.39
CA VAL A 224 -2.75 -12.45 -4.96
C VAL A 224 -4.19 -12.26 -4.51
N ARG A 225 -4.62 -12.94 -3.46
CA ARG A 225 -6.03 -12.94 -3.06
C ARG A 225 -6.54 -11.56 -2.59
N VAL A 226 -7.78 -11.22 -2.96
CA VAL A 226 -8.53 -10.10 -2.37
C VAL A 226 -9.25 -10.58 -1.11
N VAL A 227 -8.87 -10.04 0.05
CA VAL A 227 -9.50 -10.34 1.36
C VAL A 227 -9.43 -9.13 2.28
N GLY A 228 -10.24 -9.16 3.34
CA GLY A 228 -10.32 -8.08 4.32
C GLY A 228 -8.97 -7.72 4.95
N ARG A 229 -8.81 -6.44 5.32
CA ARG A 229 -7.54 -5.88 5.83
C ARG A 229 -6.99 -6.61 7.07
N SER A 230 -7.85 -7.10 7.96
CA SER A 230 -7.48 -7.75 9.22
C SER A 230 -7.03 -9.20 9.05
N SER A 231 -7.26 -9.81 7.89
CA SER A 231 -6.87 -11.19 7.62
C SER A 231 -5.34 -11.36 7.52
N GLN A 232 -4.87 -12.60 7.66
CA GLN A 232 -3.46 -12.95 7.45
C GLN A 232 -3.06 -13.04 5.97
N GLY A 233 -4.04 -12.96 5.06
CA GLY A 233 -3.82 -13.22 3.63
C GLY A 233 -3.48 -14.68 3.34
N VAL A 234 -2.86 -14.90 2.20
CA VAL A 234 -2.47 -16.22 1.70
C VAL A 234 -0.98 -16.25 1.40
N THR A 235 -0.43 -17.45 1.23
CA THR A 235 0.94 -17.61 0.75
C THR A 235 1.02 -17.13 -0.70
N ILE A 236 1.74 -16.03 -0.96
CA ILE A 236 2.12 -15.62 -2.31
C ILE A 236 3.25 -16.53 -2.79
N PHE A 237 4.20 -16.81 -1.88
CA PHE A 237 5.29 -17.75 -2.11
C PHE A 237 5.81 -18.29 -0.77
N ARG A 238 6.48 -19.45 -0.82
CA ARG A 238 7.11 -20.05 0.36
C ARG A 238 8.56 -19.65 0.43
N THR A 239 8.96 -19.00 1.52
CA THR A 239 10.37 -18.81 1.87
C THR A 239 10.93 -20.10 2.47
N ALA A 240 12.21 -20.38 2.25
CA ALA A 240 12.93 -21.42 2.97
C ALA A 240 13.04 -21.08 4.48
N ASP A 241 13.47 -22.06 5.28
CA ASP A 241 13.64 -21.87 6.73
C ASP A 241 14.68 -20.77 7.02
N GLY A 242 14.25 -19.75 7.75
CA GLY A 242 15.09 -18.60 8.11
C GLY A 242 15.25 -17.55 7.01
N GLU A 243 14.77 -17.82 5.80
CA GLU A 243 14.75 -16.87 4.69
C GLU A 243 13.61 -15.85 4.84
N LYS A 244 13.86 -14.60 4.43
CA LYS A 244 12.91 -13.50 4.54
C LYS A 244 12.77 -12.76 3.21
N VAL A 245 11.58 -12.22 2.97
CA VAL A 245 11.36 -11.22 1.91
C VAL A 245 12.05 -9.92 2.32
N VAL A 246 12.93 -9.40 1.46
CA VAL A 246 13.68 -8.16 1.74
C VAL A 246 13.29 -7.01 0.82
N SER A 247 12.70 -7.28 -0.34
CA SER A 247 12.19 -6.28 -1.26
C SER A 247 11.01 -6.82 -2.06
N VAL A 248 10.06 -5.94 -2.36
CA VAL A 248 8.90 -6.20 -3.21
C VAL A 248 8.70 -4.96 -4.07
N GLU A 249 8.78 -5.13 -5.39
CA GLU A 249 8.60 -4.07 -6.37
C GLU A 249 7.37 -4.34 -7.24
N ARG A 250 6.68 -3.26 -7.59
CA ARG A 250 5.55 -3.29 -8.51
C ARG A 250 6.04 -3.03 -9.92
N LEU A 251 5.78 -3.95 -10.82
CA LEU A 251 6.01 -3.79 -12.25
C LEU A 251 4.65 -3.47 -12.88
N ALA A 252 4.45 -2.19 -13.22
CA ALA A 252 3.27 -1.83 -13.98
C ALA A 252 3.31 -2.52 -15.34
N GLU A 253 2.18 -3.09 -15.78
CA GLU A 253 2.08 -3.61 -17.13
C GLU A 253 2.35 -2.46 -18.11
N THR A 254 3.52 -2.52 -18.74
CA THR A 254 3.88 -1.62 -19.82
C THR A 254 3.37 -2.31 -21.07
N GLY A 255 2.42 -1.69 -21.77
CA GLY A 255 1.91 -2.24 -23.03
C GLY A 255 3.06 -2.38 -24.02
N GLY A 256 3.59 -3.61 -24.15
CA GLY A 256 4.72 -3.93 -25.01
C GLY A 256 5.40 -5.22 -24.58
N ASP A 257 5.06 -6.31 -25.26
CA ASP A 257 5.93 -7.47 -25.36
C ASP A 257 7.27 -7.02 -25.97
N GLU A 258 8.23 -6.65 -25.14
CA GLU A 258 9.63 -6.77 -25.53
C GLU A 258 10.04 -8.20 -25.18
N GLU A 259 10.01 -9.07 -26.20
CA GLU A 259 10.72 -10.33 -26.20
C GLU A 259 12.14 -10.07 -25.68
N VAL A 260 12.42 -10.55 -24.47
CA VAL A 260 13.77 -10.59 -23.94
C VAL A 260 14.51 -11.58 -24.80
N GLY A 261 15.24 -11.06 -25.79
CA GLY A 261 16.04 -11.85 -26.72
C GLY A 261 16.91 -12.85 -25.96
N GLU A 262 16.84 -14.10 -26.40
CA GLU A 262 17.71 -15.18 -25.93
C GLU A 262 19.16 -14.70 -25.99
N ILE A 263 19.80 -14.61 -24.82
CA ILE A 263 21.24 -14.47 -24.75
C ILE A 263 21.78 -15.87 -25.07
N GLU A 264 22.02 -16.16 -26.35
CA GLU A 264 22.79 -17.33 -26.76
C GLU A 264 24.17 -17.24 -26.09
N GLY A 265 24.38 -18.10 -25.09
CA GLY A 265 25.68 -18.31 -24.50
C GLY A 265 26.57 -19.02 -25.52
N GLU A 266 27.51 -18.29 -26.12
CA GLU A 266 28.64 -18.90 -26.80
C GLU A 266 29.56 -19.57 -25.77
N GLY A 267 29.26 -20.83 -25.47
CA GLY A 267 30.18 -21.79 -24.90
C GLY A 267 31.00 -22.47 -26.01
N GLY A 268 32.21 -21.94 -26.20
CA GLY A 268 33.43 -22.45 -26.86
C GLY A 268 33.47 -23.75 -27.68
N ALA A 269 34.27 -23.71 -28.76
CA ALA A 269 35.30 -24.69 -29.08
C ALA A 269 36.26 -24.15 -30.16
N GLY A 270 37.56 -24.08 -29.86
CA GLY A 270 38.63 -23.69 -30.79
C GLY A 270 39.93 -23.35 -30.07
#